data_AF-V5Z281-F1
#
_entry.id   AF-V5Z281-F1
#
_cell.length_a   1.000
_cell.length_b   1.000
_cell.length_c   1.000
_cell.angle_alpha   90.00
_cell.angle_beta   90.00
_cell.angle_gamma   90.00
#
_symmetry.space_group_name_H-M   'P 1'
#
loop_
_entity.id
_entity.type
_entity.pdbx_description
1 polymer ?
#
loop_
_entity_poly.entity_id
_entity_poly.type
_entity_poly.pdbx_seq_one_letter_code
_entity_poly.pdbx_strand_id
1 'polypeptide(L)'
;SAGLPAIQLITGSMLTGSHRNERVGACTDCRRYWGKFRAGKIDEIEKDEVNDQLVASVGTCSVMGTASTMACIAEALGMTVPGGATPPAVTADRIRIAEETGTCAVKMAKEGLTIDKILTADAFENAMRVLLAIGGSTNGIV
;
A
#
# COMPACT_ATOMS: atom_id res chain seq x y z
N SER A 1 -0.43 -22.37 2.41
CA SER A 1 -0.96 -23.75 2.55
C SER A 1 -0.48 -24.69 1.44
N ALA A 2 -0.35 -24.23 0.19
CA ALA A 2 0.12 -25.07 -0.93
C ALA A 2 1.57 -25.58 -0.82
N GLY A 3 2.40 -24.99 0.06
CA GLY A 3 3.79 -25.42 0.27
C GLY A 3 4.72 -25.12 -0.90
N LEU A 4 4.33 -24.18 -1.78
CA LEU A 4 5.12 -23.78 -2.95
C LEU A 4 5.87 -22.46 -2.69
N PRO A 5 7.04 -22.26 -3.32
CA PRO A 5 7.70 -20.96 -3.37
C PRO A 5 6.76 -19.89 -3.93
N ALA A 6 6.69 -18.74 -3.26
CA ALA A 6 5.89 -17.61 -3.71
C ALA A 6 6.52 -16.29 -3.25
N ILE A 7 6.33 -15.26 -4.07
CA ILE A 7 6.71 -13.88 -3.78
C ILE A 7 5.59 -12.96 -4.23
N GLN A 8 5.37 -11.87 -3.51
CA GLN A 8 4.30 -10.92 -3.76
C GLN A 8 4.80 -9.72 -4.56
N LEU A 9 4.16 -9.49 -5.72
CA LEU A 9 4.29 -8.24 -6.46
C LEU A 9 3.20 -7.28 -6.01
N ILE A 10 3.59 -6.20 -5.35
CA ILE A 10 2.67 -5.16 -4.89
C ILE A 10 2.26 -4.28 -6.08
N THR A 11 0.98 -3.93 -6.17
CA THR A 11 0.45 -3.05 -7.23
C THR A 11 0.96 -1.60 -7.11
N GLY A 12 1.06 -1.09 -5.88
CA GLY A 12 1.45 0.29 -5.58
C GLY A 12 0.25 1.20 -5.30
N SER A 13 0.51 2.36 -4.70
CA SER A 13 -0.50 3.38 -4.42
C SER A 13 -0.81 4.22 -5.64
N MET A 14 -1.96 4.90 -5.62
CA MET A 14 -2.20 6.06 -6.47
C MET A 14 -1.23 7.19 -6.10
N LEU A 15 -1.09 8.15 -7.01
CA LEU A 15 -0.56 9.46 -6.66
C LEU A 15 -1.57 10.22 -5.79
N THR A 16 -1.09 11.23 -5.05
CA THR A 16 -1.97 12.14 -4.31
C THR A 16 -2.54 13.21 -5.24
N GLY A 17 -3.80 13.58 -5.03
CA GLY A 17 -4.41 14.71 -5.72
C GLY A 17 -4.14 16.03 -5.00
N SER A 18 -4.70 17.11 -5.56
CA SER A 18 -4.63 18.45 -4.98
C SER A 18 -5.95 19.18 -5.18
N HIS A 19 -6.46 19.80 -4.12
CA HIS A 19 -7.60 20.70 -4.19
C HIS A 19 -7.23 22.02 -3.52
N ARG A 20 -7.29 23.13 -4.27
CA ARG A 20 -6.94 24.49 -3.81
C ARG A 20 -5.56 24.56 -3.10
N ASN A 21 -4.55 23.95 -3.71
CA ASN A 21 -3.17 23.82 -3.19
C ASN A 21 -3.03 22.98 -1.92
N GLU A 22 -4.09 22.29 -1.49
CA GLU A 22 -4.03 21.32 -0.41
C GLU A 22 -3.93 19.91 -1.01
N ARG A 23 -2.94 19.15 -0.56
CA ARG A 23 -2.80 17.74 -0.93
C ARG A 23 -4.00 16.96 -0.36
N VAL A 24 -4.65 16.19 -1.23
CA VAL A 24 -5.77 15.33 -0.84
C VAL A 24 -5.48 13.87 -1.20
N GLY A 25 -5.92 12.96 -0.33
CA GLY A 25 -5.81 11.52 -0.50
C GLY A 25 -7.13 10.82 -0.28
N ALA A 26 -7.38 9.78 -1.08
CA ALA A 26 -8.55 8.92 -0.92
C ALA A 26 -8.67 8.38 0.52
N CYS A 27 -9.91 8.13 0.96
CA CYS A 27 -10.30 7.67 2.30
C CYS A 27 -10.21 8.71 3.42
N THR A 28 -9.05 9.33 3.66
CA THR A 28 -8.92 10.31 4.76
C THR A 28 -9.65 11.60 4.41
N ASP A 29 -9.40 12.15 3.22
CA ASP A 29 -9.97 13.43 2.83
C ASP A 29 -11.44 13.31 2.40
N CYS A 30 -11.87 12.15 1.89
CA CYS A 30 -13.30 11.94 1.63
C CYS A 30 -14.14 12.10 2.91
N ARG A 31 -13.66 11.55 4.04
CA ARG A 31 -14.32 11.69 5.34
C ARG A 31 -14.23 13.12 5.88
N ARG A 32 -13.07 13.76 5.72
CA ARG A 32 -12.84 15.14 6.16
C ARG A 32 -13.76 16.13 5.48
N TYR A 33 -13.83 16.09 4.14
CA TYR A 33 -14.67 16.99 3.36
C TYR A 33 -16.16 16.67 3.50
N TRP A 34 -16.54 15.38 3.60
CA TRP A 34 -17.91 15.01 3.95
C TRP A 34 -18.34 15.58 5.31
N GLY A 35 -17.45 15.57 6.31
CA GLY A 35 -17.69 16.21 7.60
C GLY A 35 -17.88 17.72 7.50
N LYS A 36 -17.07 18.42 6.68
CA LYS A 36 -17.22 19.86 6.42
C LYS A 36 -18.55 20.18 5.74
N PHE A 37 -18.96 19.39 4.76
CA PHE A 37 -20.23 19.55 4.05
C PHE A 37 -21.43 19.40 5.00
N ARG A 38 -21.43 18.34 5.82
CA ARG A 38 -22.47 18.13 6.83
C ARG A 38 -22.53 19.23 7.90
N ALA A 39 -21.42 19.93 8.12
CA ALA A 39 -21.35 21.07 9.03
C ALA A 39 -21.72 22.41 8.36
N GLY A 40 -22.12 22.42 7.08
CA GLY A 40 -22.44 23.62 6.32
C GLY A 40 -21.24 24.53 6.04
N LYS A 41 -20.01 24.00 6.15
CA LYS A 41 -18.77 24.78 5.95
C LYS A 41 -18.32 24.85 4.50
N ILE A 42 -18.79 23.91 3.68
CA ILE A 42 -18.58 23.86 2.23
C ILE A 42 -19.93 23.53 1.58
N ASP A 43 -20.10 23.93 0.34
CA ASP A 43 -21.30 23.63 -0.45
C ASP A 43 -21.16 22.30 -1.22
N GLU A 44 -22.19 21.95 -1.97
CA GLU A 44 -22.21 20.74 -2.79
C GLU A 44 -21.16 20.80 -3.91
N ILE A 45 -20.94 21.99 -4.47
CA ILE A 45 -19.97 22.22 -5.54
C ILE A 45 -18.55 21.89 -5.05
N GLU A 46 -18.12 22.46 -3.92
CA GLU A 46 -16.78 22.18 -3.38
C GLU A 46 -16.64 20.71 -2.96
N LYS A 47 -17.70 20.09 -2.43
CA LYS A 47 -17.71 18.66 -2.09
C LYS A 47 -17.48 17.79 -3.34
N ASP A 48 -18.12 18.11 -4.45
CA ASP A 48 -17.95 17.39 -5.73
C ASP A 48 -16.58 17.69 -6.37
N GLU A 49 -16.12 18.95 -6.36
CA GLU A 49 -14.79 19.34 -6.84
C GLU A 49 -13.67 18.57 -6.12
N VAL A 50 -13.78 18.40 -4.80
CA VAL A 50 -12.81 17.61 -4.03
C VAL A 50 -12.88 16.15 -4.41
N ASN A 51 -14.10 15.60 -4.57
CA ASN A 51 -14.30 14.19 -4.90
C ASN A 51 -13.58 13.81 -6.20
N ASP A 52 -13.61 14.68 -7.20
CA ASP A 52 -12.93 14.49 -8.48
C ASP A 52 -11.39 14.51 -8.36
N GLN A 53 -10.84 15.05 -7.27
CA GLN A 53 -9.40 15.08 -7.01
C GLN A 53 -8.91 13.91 -6.13
N LEU A 54 -9.80 13.11 -5.53
CA LEU A 54 -9.39 12.06 -4.58
C LEU A 54 -8.72 10.85 -5.26
N VAL A 55 -9.03 10.59 -6.54
CA VAL A 55 -8.54 9.46 -7.32
C VAL A 55 -7.70 9.97 -8.48
N ALA A 56 -6.47 10.37 -8.19
CA ALA A 56 -5.60 11.07 -9.16
C ALA A 56 -4.91 10.15 -10.18
N SER A 57 -4.79 8.85 -9.91
CA SER A 57 -4.19 7.88 -10.82
C SER A 57 -4.71 6.47 -10.56
N VAL A 58 -4.31 5.50 -11.38
CA VAL A 58 -4.48 4.08 -11.04
C VAL A 58 -3.64 3.71 -9.81
N GLY A 59 -4.09 2.73 -9.03
CA GLY A 59 -3.40 2.22 -7.83
C GLY A 59 -4.33 2.02 -6.64
N THR A 60 -3.75 1.70 -5.49
CA THR A 60 -4.46 1.60 -4.20
C THR A 60 -4.49 2.95 -3.46
N CYS A 61 -5.22 3.05 -2.34
CA CYS A 61 -5.36 4.32 -1.61
C CYS A 61 -3.99 4.97 -1.31
N SER A 62 -3.86 6.28 -1.58
CA SER A 62 -2.61 7.06 -1.43
C SER A 62 -2.27 7.46 0.02
N VAL A 63 -3.01 6.93 0.99
CA VAL A 63 -2.82 7.15 2.43
C VAL A 63 -2.27 5.91 3.10
N MET A 64 -1.90 5.99 4.39
CA MET A 64 -1.55 4.82 5.21
C MET A 64 -2.81 4.03 5.62
N GLY A 65 -3.60 3.63 4.63
CA GLY A 65 -4.74 2.74 4.81
C GLY A 65 -4.31 1.27 4.76
N THR A 66 -5.28 0.37 4.74
CA THR A 66 -5.02 -1.08 4.79
C THR A 66 -4.15 -1.58 3.63
N ALA A 67 -4.35 -1.08 2.40
CA ALA A 67 -3.53 -1.50 1.26
C ALA A 67 -2.04 -1.17 1.44
N SER A 68 -1.72 0.09 1.77
CA SER A 68 -0.34 0.53 2.04
C SER A 68 0.25 -0.17 3.27
N THR A 69 -0.57 -0.39 4.31
CA THR A 69 -0.17 -1.14 5.51
C THR A 69 0.25 -2.56 5.15
N MET A 70 -0.61 -3.30 4.42
CA MET A 70 -0.34 -4.68 4.04
C MET A 70 0.82 -4.80 3.04
N ALA A 71 1.04 -3.79 2.20
CA ALA A 71 2.22 -3.73 1.35
C ALA A 71 3.51 -3.64 2.19
N CYS A 72 3.57 -2.72 3.15
CA CYS A 72 4.72 -2.59 4.05
C CYS A 72 4.90 -3.83 4.94
N ILE A 73 3.81 -4.45 5.41
CA ILE A 73 3.86 -5.71 6.15
C ILE A 73 4.42 -6.83 5.28
N ALA A 74 3.99 -6.96 4.02
CA ALA A 74 4.53 -7.98 3.12
C ALA A 74 6.04 -7.82 2.91
N GLU A 75 6.54 -6.58 2.84
CA GLU A 75 7.98 -6.31 2.77
C GLU A 75 8.70 -6.66 4.07
N ALA A 76 8.13 -6.26 5.22
CA ALA A 76 8.69 -6.57 6.53
C ALA A 76 8.72 -8.08 6.84
N LEU A 77 7.75 -8.83 6.31
CA LEU A 77 7.71 -10.29 6.38
C LEU A 77 8.71 -10.97 5.43
N GLY A 78 9.37 -10.22 4.55
CA GLY A 78 10.29 -10.77 3.53
C GLY A 78 9.57 -11.41 2.34
N MET A 79 8.30 -11.08 2.12
CA MET A 79 7.45 -11.65 1.06
C MET A 79 7.44 -10.83 -0.23
N THR A 80 8.16 -9.71 -0.29
CA THR A 80 8.41 -8.95 -1.52
C THR A 80 9.88 -8.54 -1.58
N VAL A 81 10.33 -8.06 -2.73
CA VAL A 81 11.68 -7.53 -2.87
C VAL A 81 11.86 -6.26 -2.03
N PRO A 82 13.06 -5.99 -1.49
CA PRO A 82 13.32 -4.75 -0.75
C PRO A 82 12.96 -3.50 -1.57
N GLY A 83 12.24 -2.56 -0.95
CA GLY A 83 11.69 -1.38 -1.63
C GLY A 83 10.45 -1.66 -2.48
N GLY A 84 9.91 -2.88 -2.44
CA GLY A 84 8.76 -3.30 -3.23
C GLY A 84 7.43 -2.65 -2.80
N ALA A 85 7.27 -2.26 -1.54
CA ALA A 85 6.00 -1.80 -1.01
C ALA A 85 5.60 -0.39 -1.43
N THR A 86 6.55 0.54 -1.49
CA THR A 86 6.25 1.99 -1.49
C THR A 86 6.10 2.66 -2.85
N PRO A 87 6.65 2.16 -3.98
CA PRO A 87 6.55 2.89 -5.24
C PRO A 87 5.10 3.00 -5.76
N PRO A 88 4.64 4.19 -6.16
CA PRO A 88 3.30 4.35 -6.73
C PRO A 88 3.13 3.54 -8.02
N ALA A 89 1.90 3.11 -8.28
CA ALA A 89 1.57 2.18 -9.36
C ALA A 89 1.96 2.67 -10.76
N VAL A 90 1.99 3.99 -10.96
CA VAL A 90 2.27 4.64 -12.26
C VAL A 90 3.74 5.02 -12.47
N THR A 91 4.63 4.67 -11.53
CA THR A 91 6.05 5.04 -11.62
C THR A 91 6.88 3.98 -12.32
N ALA A 92 7.99 4.39 -12.95
CA ALA A 92 8.94 3.47 -13.57
C ALA A 92 9.56 2.49 -12.55
N ASP A 93 9.67 2.88 -11.28
CA ASP A 93 10.16 1.99 -10.22
C ASP A 93 9.27 0.77 -10.02
N ARG A 94 7.95 0.91 -10.21
CA ARG A 94 7.02 -0.24 -10.15
C ARG A 94 7.31 -1.28 -11.23
N ILE A 95 7.72 -0.84 -12.42
CA ILE A 95 8.11 -1.75 -13.52
C ILE A 95 9.42 -2.47 -13.19
N ARG A 96 10.42 -1.75 -12.66
CA ARG A 96 11.70 -2.33 -12.23
C ARG A 96 11.51 -3.38 -11.13
N ILE A 97 10.67 -3.07 -10.15
CA ILE A 97 10.32 -4.01 -9.07
C ILE A 97 9.62 -5.25 -9.61
N ALA A 98 8.75 -5.11 -10.62
CA ALA A 98 8.09 -6.26 -11.23
C ALA A 98 9.10 -7.20 -11.91
N GLU A 99 10.08 -6.66 -12.63
CA GLU A 99 11.16 -7.43 -13.24
C GLU A 99 12.06 -8.12 -12.19
N GLU A 100 12.44 -7.40 -11.14
CA GLU A 100 13.22 -7.94 -10.02
C GLU A 100 12.46 -9.05 -9.29
N THR A 101 11.15 -8.86 -9.05
CA THR A 101 10.27 -9.85 -8.43
C THR A 101 10.22 -11.12 -9.28
N GLY A 102 10.14 -11.00 -10.60
CA GLY A 102 10.19 -12.15 -11.52
C GLY A 102 11.51 -12.91 -11.43
N THR A 103 12.63 -12.19 -11.39
CA THR A 103 13.97 -12.78 -11.20
C THR A 103 14.07 -13.52 -9.86
N CYS A 104 13.59 -12.90 -8.79
CA CYS A 104 13.56 -13.49 -7.46
C CYS A 104 12.67 -14.74 -7.41
N ALA A 105 11.49 -14.71 -8.03
CA ALA A 105 10.58 -15.85 -8.09
C ALA A 105 11.24 -17.10 -8.71
N VAL A 106 11.96 -16.93 -9.82
CA VAL A 106 12.69 -18.03 -10.47
C VAL A 106 13.80 -18.57 -9.56
N LYS A 107 14.52 -17.68 -8.87
CA LYS A 107 15.55 -18.08 -7.90
C LYS A 107 14.95 -18.90 -6.75
N MET A 108 13.87 -18.41 -6.14
CA MET A 108 13.17 -19.10 -5.05
C MET A 108 12.65 -20.47 -5.49
N ALA A 109 12.13 -20.59 -6.71
CA ALA A 109 11.69 -21.86 -7.27
C ALA A 109 12.83 -22.87 -7.42
N LYS A 110 14.01 -22.42 -7.90
CA LYS A 110 15.20 -23.27 -8.03
C LYS A 110 15.78 -23.71 -6.68
N GLU A 111 15.76 -22.82 -5.70
CA GLU A 111 16.29 -23.06 -4.36
C GLU A 111 15.30 -23.81 -3.44
N GLY A 112 14.05 -23.97 -3.87
CA GLY A 112 12.99 -24.54 -3.03
C GLY A 112 12.74 -23.71 -1.77
N LEU A 113 12.85 -22.37 -1.89
CA LEU A 113 12.58 -21.44 -0.79
C LEU A 113 11.07 -21.23 -0.65
N THR A 114 10.46 -22.03 0.22
CA THR A 114 9.03 -22.02 0.50
C THR A 114 8.67 -20.96 1.54
N ILE A 115 7.41 -20.52 1.53
CA ILE A 115 6.90 -19.44 2.39
C ILE A 115 7.13 -19.72 3.89
N ASP A 116 6.98 -20.97 4.33
CA ASP A 116 7.18 -21.41 5.71
C ASP A 116 8.62 -21.21 6.22
N LYS A 117 9.60 -21.15 5.31
CA LYS A 117 11.00 -20.85 5.65
C LYS A 117 11.24 -19.35 5.82
N ILE A 118 10.37 -18.50 5.27
CA ILE A 118 10.45 -17.04 5.33
C ILE A 118 9.62 -16.52 6.51
N LEU A 119 8.39 -17.01 6.65
CA LEU A 119 7.43 -16.58 7.67
C LEU A 119 7.73 -17.22 9.03
N THR A 120 8.84 -16.81 9.64
CA THR A 120 9.24 -17.20 11.00
C THR A 120 8.62 -16.29 12.06
N ALA A 121 8.71 -16.70 13.34
CA ALA A 121 8.27 -15.86 14.45
C ALA A 121 8.95 -14.47 14.43
N ASP A 122 10.25 -14.43 14.13
CA ASP A 122 11.01 -13.18 14.02
C ASP A 122 10.52 -12.30 12.87
N ALA A 123 10.13 -12.88 11.74
CA ALA A 123 9.54 -12.14 10.62
C ALA A 123 8.23 -11.47 11.02
N PHE A 124 7.36 -12.19 11.75
CA PHE A 124 6.12 -11.61 12.28
C PHE A 124 6.39 -10.53 13.35
N GLU A 125 7.39 -10.71 14.20
CA GLU A 125 7.78 -9.70 15.18
C GLU A 125 8.27 -8.41 14.50
N ASN A 126 9.05 -8.54 13.43
CA ASN A 126 9.47 -7.41 12.60
C ASN A 126 8.27 -6.73 11.92
N ALA A 127 7.36 -7.51 11.33
CA ALA A 127 6.15 -6.97 10.73
C ALA A 127 5.28 -6.20 11.73
N MET A 128 5.15 -6.70 12.97
CA MET A 128 4.44 -6.00 14.04
C MET A 128 5.11 -4.69 14.44
N ARG A 129 6.45 -4.67 14.56
CA ARG A 129 7.20 -3.42 14.81
C ARG A 129 6.99 -2.41 13.69
N VAL A 130 7.03 -2.87 12.43
CA VAL A 130 6.80 -2.01 11.26
C VAL A 130 5.37 -1.47 11.27
N LEU A 131 4.36 -2.32 11.51
CA LEU A 131 2.95 -1.90 11.61
C LEU A 131 2.77 -0.77 12.62
N LEU A 132 3.37 -0.90 13.81
CA LEU A 132 3.32 0.13 14.84
C LEU A 132 4.09 1.41 14.42
N ALA A 133 5.29 1.25 13.84
CA ALA A 133 6.14 2.36 13.45
C ALA A 133 5.52 3.23 12.34
N ILE A 134 4.82 2.62 11.38
CA ILE A 134 4.20 3.34 10.26
C ILE A 134 2.82 3.91 10.62
N GLY A 135 2.29 3.62 11.82
CA GLY A 135 0.92 3.97 12.19
C GLY A 135 -0.10 3.29 11.28
N GLY A 136 0.14 2.01 10.96
CA GLY A 136 -0.65 1.28 9.98
C GLY A 136 -2.08 0.98 10.44
N SER A 137 -2.89 0.53 9.49
CA SER A 137 -4.29 0.18 9.70
C SER A 137 -4.44 -0.91 10.76
N THR A 138 -5.44 -0.77 11.63
CA THR A 138 -5.83 -1.80 12.61
C THR A 138 -6.21 -3.12 11.94
N ASN A 139 -6.62 -3.09 10.67
CA ASN A 139 -6.89 -4.31 9.91
C ASN A 139 -5.65 -5.16 9.70
N GLY A 140 -4.43 -4.62 9.85
CA GLY A 140 -3.20 -5.41 9.77
C GLY A 140 -2.98 -6.36 10.94
N ILE A 141 -3.80 -6.25 11.99
CA ILE A 141 -3.81 -7.18 13.14
C ILE A 141 -4.61 -8.46 12.81
N VAL A 142 -5.60 -8.34 11.91
CA VAL A 142 -6.51 -9.43 11.51
C VAL A 142 -5.97 -10.14 10.29
#